data_AF-E1NRW2-F1
#
_entry.id   AF-E1NRW2-F1
#
_cell.length_a   1.000
_cell.length_b   1.000
_cell.length_c   1.000
_cell.angle_alpha   90.00
_cell.angle_beta   90.00
_cell.angle_gamma   90.00
#
_symmetry.space_group_name_H-M   'P 1'
#
loop_
_entity.id
_entity.type
_entity.pdbx_description
1 polymer ?
#
loop_
_entity_poly.entity_id
_entity_poly.type
_entity_poly.pdbx_seq_one_letter_code
_entity_poly.pdbx_strand_id
1 'polypeptide(L)' 'MQLYFVRHGKTEWNLEGRYQGCHGNSPLLPESYEDIKRLSLF' A
#
# COMPACT_ATOMS: atom_id res chain seq x y z
N MET A 1 -6.38 16.03 20.02
CA MET A 1 -6.20 14.63 19.59
C MET A 1 -6.05 14.62 18.09
N GLN A 2 -5.07 13.90 17.55
CA GLN A 2 -4.83 13.80 16.10
C GLN A 2 -5.09 12.36 15.65
N LEU A 3 -5.74 12.20 14.51
CA LEU A 3 -6.04 10.92 13.89
C LEU A 3 -5.63 10.97 12.42
N TYR A 4 -4.89 9.96 11.99
CA TYR A 4 -4.35 9.87 10.63
C TYR A 4 -4.92 8.64 9.93
N PHE A 5 -5.31 8.82 8.67
CA PHE A 5 -5.72 7.73 7.79
C PHE A 5 -4.70 7.58 6.68
N VAL A 6 -4.22 6.34 6.49
CA VAL A 6 -3.20 6.01 5.50
C VAL A 6 -3.70 4.81 4.71
N ARG A 7 -3.66 4.89 3.39
CA ARG A 7 -3.94 3.75 2.51
C ARG A 7 -2.71 2.85 2.43
N HIS A 8 -2.91 1.53 2.32
CA HIS A 8 -1.83 0.60 2.04
C HIS A 8 -1.09 0.93 0.73
N GLY A 9 0.16 0.49 0.62
CA GLY A 9 0.97 0.66 -0.58
C GLY A 9 0.44 -0.10 -1.80
N LYS A 10 0.95 0.25 -2.98
CA LYS A 10 0.59 -0.40 -4.25
C LYS A 10 1.05 -1.87 -4.27
N THR A 11 0.24 -2.75 -4.85
CA THR A 11 0.51 -4.19 -5.01
C THR A 11 0.68 -4.58 -6.48
N GLU A 12 1.16 -5.80 -6.72
CA GLU A 12 1.21 -6.38 -8.07
C GLU A 12 -0.15 -6.37 -8.78
N TRP A 13 -1.24 -6.71 -8.07
CA TRP A 13 -2.59 -6.71 -8.67
C TRP A 13 -3.09 -5.31 -9.04
N ASN A 14 -2.59 -4.25 -8.39
CA ASN A 14 -2.88 -2.90 -8.83
C ASN A 14 -2.27 -2.57 -10.20
N LEU A 15 -1.10 -3.16 -10.53
CA LEU A 15 -0.51 -3.04 -11.87
C LEU A 15 -1.31 -3.84 -12.90
N GLU A 16 -1.77 -5.03 -12.51
CA GLU A 16 -2.58 -5.91 -13.35
C GLU A 16 -4.03 -5.42 -13.54
N GLY A 17 -4.44 -4.35 -12.84
CA GLY A 17 -5.81 -3.84 -12.88
C GLY A 17 -6.85 -4.81 -12.29
N ARG A 18 -6.43 -5.69 -11.39
CA ARG A 18 -7.29 -6.72 -10.79
C ARG A 18 -7.97 -6.23 -9.53
N TYR A 19 -9.15 -6.79 -9.26
CA TYR A 19 -9.83 -6.57 -7.99
C TYR A 19 -9.14 -7.33 -6.85
N GLN A 20 -8.63 -6.58 -5.87
CA GLN A 20 -8.04 -7.13 -4.65
C GLN A 20 -9.03 -6.96 -3.49
N GLY A 21 -10.00 -7.88 -3.43
CA GLY A 21 -10.97 -7.96 -2.32
C GLY A 21 -10.38 -8.62 -1.07
N CYS A 22 -11.24 -9.06 -0.14
CA CYS A 22 -10.86 -9.59 1.17
C CYS A 22 -9.82 -10.73 1.13
N HIS A 23 -9.87 -11.61 0.12
CA HIS A 23 -8.96 -12.74 -0.03
C HIS A 23 -7.79 -12.46 -1.01
N GLY A 24 -7.68 -11.24 -1.53
CA GLY A 24 -6.60 -10.86 -2.44
C GLY A 24 -5.30 -10.56 -1.67
N ASN A 25 -4.34 -11.49 -1.72
CA ASN A 25 -3.08 -11.38 -0.98
C ASN A 25 -1.85 -11.18 -1.90
N SER A 26 -1.98 -10.39 -2.96
CA SER A 26 -0.83 -10.06 -3.81
C SER A 26 0.15 -9.16 -3.06
N PRO A 27 1.47 -9.35 -3.23
CA PRO A 27 2.47 -8.63 -2.47
C PRO A 27 2.50 -7.13 -2.82
N LEU A 28 3.01 -6.34 -1.89
CA LEU A 28 3.35 -4.94 -2.13
C LEU A 28 4.50 -4.85 -3.14
N LEU A 29 4.47 -3.79 -3.95
CA LEU A 29 5.61 -3.45 -4.79
C LEU A 29 6.81 -3.01 -3.93
N PRO A 30 8.06 -3.25 -4.37
CA PRO A 30 9.25 -2.81 -3.65
C PRO A 30 9.24 -1.30 -3.32
N GLU A 31 8.77 -0.46 -4.24
CA GLU A 31 8.70 1.00 -4.08
C GLU A 31 7.75 1.42 -2.95
N SER A 32 6.70 0.63 -2.71
CA SER A 32 5.74 0.89 -1.63
C SER A 32 6.40 0.86 -0.25
N TYR A 33 7.45 0.07 -0.06
CA TYR A 33 8.19 0.05 1.21
C TYR A 33 8.99 1.33 1.42
N GLU A 34 9.53 1.92 0.35
CA GLU A 34 10.22 3.22 0.42
C GLU A 34 9.24 4.37 0.71
N ASP A 35 8.05 4.34 0.12
CA ASP A 35 7.00 5.32 0.39
C ASP A 35 6.51 5.27 1.84
N ILE A 36 6.37 4.07 2.41
CA ILE A 36 6.03 3.88 3.83
C ILE A 36 7.12 4.46 4.74
N LYS A 37 8.40 4.23 4.41
CA LYS A 37 9.51 4.84 5.16
C LYS A 37 9.45 6.36 5.10
N ARG A 38 9.22 6.94 3.91
CA ARG A 38 9.08 8.40 3.75
C ARG A 38 7.91 8.95 4.57
N LEU A 39 6.78 8.25 4.61
CA LEU A 39 5.62 8.65 5.39
C LEU A 39 5.93 8.74 6.89
N SER A 40 6.76 7.83 7.42
CA SER A 40 7.15 7.85 8.84
C SER A 40 8.05 9.02 9.26
N LEU A 41 8.59 9.75 8.29
CA LEU A 41 9.43 10.93 8.54
C LEU A 41 8.60 12.23 8.62
N PHE A 42 7.28 12.13 8.41
CA PHE A 42 6.32 13.22 8.50
C PHE A 42 5.76 13.33 9.93
#